data_AF-A0A7V1NU37-F1
#
_entry.id   AF-A0A7V1NU37-F1
#
_cell.length_a   1.000
_cell.length_b   1.000
_cell.length_c   1.000
_cell.angle_alpha   90.00
_cell.angle_beta   90.00
_cell.angle_gamma   90.00
#
_symmetry.space_group_name_H-M   'P 1'
#
loop_
_entity.id
_entity.type
_entity.pdbx_description
1 polymer ?
#
loop_
_entity_poly.entity_id
_entity_poly.type
_entity_poly.pdbx_seq_one_letter_code
_entity_poly.pdbx_strand_id
1 'polypeptide(L)' 'VLLAPEIEEMAFSLQPGQISPVIESSFGFHIIQVIEREPDRPLNPENLQLLRDQAVQEWLEALWAQATIERHVNQGP' A
#
# COMPACT_ATOMS: atom_id res chain seq x y z
N VAL A 1 3.41 1.30 5.95
CA VAL A 1 3.58 1.72 4.55
C VAL A 1 4.58 2.85 4.54
N LEU A 2 5.51 2.87 3.57
CA LEU A 2 6.42 4.01 3.41
C LEU A 2 5.74 5.11 2.60
N LEU A 3 6.41 6.26 2.48
CA LEU A 3 5.87 7.50 1.92
C LEU A 3 5.32 7.36 0.49
N ALA A 4 5.92 6.47 -0.32
CA ALA A 4 5.53 6.23 -1.70
C ALA A 4 5.97 4.83 -2.17
N PRO A 5 5.30 4.22 -3.16
CA PRO A 5 5.65 2.90 -3.68
C PRO A 5 7.11 2.79 -4.17
N GLU A 6 7.61 3.82 -4.87
CA GLU A 6 8.97 3.84 -5.44
C GLU A 6 10.04 3.88 -4.34
N ILE A 7 9.74 4.59 -3.24
CA ILE A 7 10.59 4.63 -2.04
C ILE A 7 10.58 3.27 -1.36
N GLU A 8 9.41 2.64 -1.25
CA GLU A 8 9.24 1.35 -0.59
C GLU A 8 9.99 0.24 -1.33
N GLU A 9 9.81 0.15 -2.65
CA GLU A 9 10.51 -0.81 -3.50
C GLU A 9 12.03 -0.68 -3.38
N MET A 10 12.56 0.54 -3.47
CA MET A 10 14.00 0.76 -3.35
C MET A 10 14.51 0.41 -1.95
N ALA A 11 13.84 0.86 -0.88
CA ALA A 11 14.26 0.57 0.49
C ALA A 11 14.32 -0.94 0.76
N PHE A 12 13.36 -1.72 0.28
CA PHE A 12 13.36 -3.17 0.46
C PHE A 12 14.34 -3.92 -0.46
N SER A 13 14.83 -3.30 -1.54
CA SER A 13 15.87 -3.86 -2.40
C SER A 13 17.30 -3.71 -1.83
N LEU A 14 17.54 -2.68 -1.00
CA LEU A 14 18.86 -2.31 -0.49
C LEU A 14 19.28 -3.07 0.77
N GLN A 15 20.53 -3.55 0.82
CA GLN A 15 21.08 -4.14 2.04
C GLN A 15 21.37 -3.08 3.12
N PRO A 16 21.41 -3.44 4.42
CA PRO A 16 21.85 -2.52 5.47
C PRO A 16 23.21 -1.89 5.16
N GLY A 17 23.31 -0.58 5.38
CA GLY A 17 24.46 0.26 5.04
C GLY A 17 24.47 0.77 3.59
N GLN A 18 23.68 0.18 2.69
CA GLN A 18 23.65 0.57 1.27
C GLN A 18 22.84 1.85 1.05
N ILE A 19 23.28 2.66 0.08
CA ILE A 19 22.66 3.91 -0.34
C ILE A 19 22.07 3.74 -1.74
N SER A 20 20.87 4.27 -1.98
CA SER A 20 20.21 4.26 -3.28
C SER A 20 20.85 5.23 -4.28
N PRO A 21 20.62 5.05 -5.59
CA PRO A 21 20.63 6.19 -6.52
C PRO A 21 19.53 7.21 -6.17
N VAL A 22 19.52 8.37 -6.84
CA VAL A 22 18.43 9.34 -6.68
C VAL A 22 17.13 8.75 -7.23
N ILE A 23 16.06 8.83 -6.44
CA ILE A 23 14.73 8.33 -6.77
C ILE A 23 13.80 9.53 -6.92
N GLU A 24 12.99 9.55 -7.98
CA GLU A 24 11.92 10.51 -8.16
C GLU A 24 10.60 9.92 -7.65
N SER A 25 9.84 10.71 -6.90
CA SER A 25 8.47 10.39 -6.50
C SER A 25 7.58 11.63 -6.66
N SER A 26 6.28 11.48 -6.42
CA SER A 26 5.32 12.59 -6.40
C SER A 26 5.68 13.71 -5.41
N PHE A 27 6.57 13.45 -4.45
CA PHE A 27 7.05 14.40 -3.45
C PHE A 27 8.40 15.06 -3.82
N GLY A 28 9.02 14.69 -4.94
CA GLY A 28 10.32 15.21 -5.39
C GLY A 28 11.40 14.13 -5.42
N PHE A 29 12.65 14.51 -5.12
CA PHE A 29 13.82 13.63 -5.23
C PHE A 29 14.30 13.11 -3.87
N HIS A 30 14.66 11.84 -3.81
CA HIS A 30 15.00 11.13 -2.58
C HIS A 30 16.29 10.32 -2.73
N ILE A 31 17.10 10.27 -1.67
CA ILE A 31 18.22 9.32 -1.50
C ILE A 31 17.95 8.54 -0.22
N ILE A 32 18.02 7.22 -0.29
CA ILE A 32 17.66 6.32 0.80
C ILE A 32 18.90 5.60 1.28
N GLN A 33 19.07 5.48 2.60
CA GLN A 33 20.01 4.54 3.22
C GLN A 33 19.24 3.59 4.13
N VAL A 34 19.45 2.28 3.97
CA VAL A 34 18.91 1.29 4.89
C VAL A 34 19.87 1.16 6.07
N ILE A 35 19.41 1.47 7.28
CA ILE A 35 20.26 1.38 8.48
C ILE A 35 20.30 -0.05 9.01
N GLU A 36 19.13 -0.69 9.08
CA GLU A 36 18.97 -2.04 9.63
C GLU A 36 17.76 -2.74 9.01
N ARG A 37 17.67 -4.06 9.21
CA ARG A 37 16.52 -4.88 8.85
C ARG A 37 16.16 -5.76 10.03
N GLU A 38 14.90 -5.72 10.45
CA GLU A 38 14.38 -6.53 11.54
C GLU A 38 13.21 -7.37 10.99
N PRO A 39 13.43 -8.67 10.67
CA PRO A 39 12.46 -9.48 9.92
C PRO A 39 11.15 -9.71 10.69
N ASP A 40 11.23 -9.79 12.02
CA ASP A 40 10.08 -10.08 12.89
C ASP A 40 9.52 -8.82 13.54
N ARG A 41 9.84 -7.63 13.00
CA ARG A 41 9.32 -6.38 13.54
C ARG A 41 7.82 -6.30 13.32
N PRO A 42 7.01 -6.20 14.39
CA PRO A 42 5.59 -6.03 14.22
C PRO A 42 5.29 -4.71 13.51
N LEU A 43 4.30 -4.72 12.61
CA LEU A 43 3.79 -3.50 12.01
C LEU A 43 3.21 -2.59 13.10
N ASN A 44 3.37 -1.28 12.91
CA ASN A 44 2.61 -0.30 13.69
C ASN A 44 1.10 -0.62 13.55
N PRO A 45 0.32 -0.68 14.65
CA PRO A 45 -1.11 -0.93 14.63
C PRO A 45 -1.91 -0.11 13.60
N GLU A 46 -1.55 1.16 13.40
CA GLU A 46 -2.21 2.06 12.43
C GLU A 46 -1.96 1.59 10.99
N ASN A 47 -0.70 1.25 10.67
CA ASN A 47 -0.34 0.71 9.35
C ASN A 47 -0.99 -0.65 9.10
N LEU A 48 -1.07 -1.50 10.13
CA LEU A 48 -1.74 -2.79 10.05
C LEU A 48 -3.24 -2.62 9.79
N GLN A 49 -3.88 -1.65 10.44
CA GLN A 49 -5.28 -1.34 10.20
C GLN A 49 -5.51 -0.84 8.78
N LEU A 50 -4.68 0.10 8.30
CA LEU A 50 -4.74 0.60 6.93
C LEU A 50 -4.66 -0.52 5.89
N LEU A 51 -3.68 -1.42 6.03
CA LEU A 51 -3.50 -2.55 5.11
C LEU A 51 -4.69 -3.52 5.15
N ARG A 52 -5.31 -3.72 6.32
CA ARG A 52 -6.52 -4.54 6.43
C ARG A 52 -7.70 -3.91 5.71
N ASP A 53 -7.90 -2.61 5.89
CA ASP A 53 -9.00 -1.89 5.25
C ASP A 53 -8.85 -1.91 3.72
N GLN A 54 -7.63 -1.71 3.22
CA GLN A 54 -7.30 -1.85 1.80
C GLN A 54 -7.61 -3.26 1.27
N ALA A 55 -7.14 -4.30 1.96
CA ALA A 55 -7.39 -5.68 1.54
C ALA A 55 -8.88 -6.05 1.53
N VAL A 56 -9.66 -5.57 2.51
CA VAL A 56 -11.11 -5.76 2.54
C VAL A 56 -11.79 -5.04 1.38
N GLN A 57 -11.38 -3.82 1.09
CA GLN A 57 -11.93 -3.04 -0.01
C GLN A 57 -11.65 -3.71 -1.36
N GLU A 58 -10.41 -4.11 -1.63
CA GLU A 58 -10.03 -4.82 -2.86
C GLU A 58 -10.82 -6.13 -3.02
N TRP A 59 -11.00 -6.86 -1.91
CA TRP A 59 -11.79 -8.08 -1.90
C TRP A 59 -13.27 -7.82 -2.24
N LEU A 60 -13.89 -6.80 -1.66
CA LEU A 60 -15.27 -6.42 -1.96
C LEU A 60 -15.43 -5.95 -3.40
N GLU A 61 -14.51 -5.14 -3.91
CA GLU A 61 -14.51 -4.68 -5.30
C GLU A 61 -14.42 -5.86 -6.27
N ALA A 62 -13.57 -6.85 -5.98
CA ALA A 62 -13.46 -8.06 -6.77
C ALA A 62 -14.76 -8.87 -6.79
N LEU A 63 -15.48 -8.94 -5.66
CA LEU A 63 -16.79 -9.58 -5.59
C LEU A 63 -17.84 -8.82 -6.40
N TRP A 64 -17.88 -7.50 -6.29
CA TRP A 64 -18.81 -6.66 -7.05
C TRP A 64 -18.57 -6.75 -8.56
N ALA A 65 -17.31 -6.81 -8.99
CA ALA A 65 -16.96 -6.97 -10.41
C ALA A 65 -17.49 -8.28 -11.03
N GLN A 66 -17.73 -9.30 -10.20
CA GLN A 66 -18.24 -10.61 -10.64
C GLN A 66 -19.75 -10.78 -10.39
N ALA A 67 -20.38 -9.86 -9.67
CA ALA A 67 -21.78 -9.96 -9.30
C ALA A 67 -22.71 -9.30 -10.35
N THR A 68 -23.90 -9.86 -10.53
CA THR A 68 -25.01 -9.15 -11.17
C THR A 68 -25.80 -8.43 -10.07
N ILE A 69 -25.86 -7.10 -10.13
CA ILE A 69 -26.52 -6.27 -9.11
C ILE A 69 -27.75 -5.60 -9.74
N GLU A 70 -28.94 -6.02 -9.34
CA GLU A 70 -30.21 -5.43 -9.78
C GLU A 70 -30.78 -4.50 -8.70
N ARG A 71 -31.12 -3.26 -9.08
CA ARG A 71 -31.80 -2.31 -8.19
C ARG A 71 -33.22 -2.06 -8.66
N HIS A 72 -34.20 -2.66 -7.99
CA HIS A 72 -35.61 -2.35 -8.22
C HIS A 72 -36.00 -1.09 -7.45
N VAL A 73 -36.14 0.03 -8.16
CA VAL A 73 -36.80 1.21 -7.63
C VAL A 73 -38.30 1.10 -7.90
N ASN A 74 -39.11 1.03 -6.84
CA ASN A 74 -40.55 1.18 -6.96
C ASN A 74 -40.86 2.56 -7.51
N GLN A 75 -41.22 2.63 -8.79
CA GLN A 75 -41.87 3.80 -9.38
C GLN A 75 -43.31 3.77 -8.86
N GLY A 76 -43.57 4.49 -7.76
CA GLY A 76 -44.93 4.73 -7.27
C GLY A 76 -45.69 5.65 -8.22
N PRO A 77 -47.04 5.64 -8.16
CA PRO A 77 -47.92 6.36 -9.09
C PRO A 77 -47.78 7.88 -9.02
#